data_AF-K6Y8G4-F1
#
_entry.id   AF-K6Y8G4-F1
#
_cell.length_a   1.000
_cell.length_b   1.000
_cell.length_c   1.000
_cell.angle_alpha   90.00
_cell.angle_beta   90.00
_cell.angle_gamma   90.00
#
_symmetry.space_group_name_H-M   'P 1'
#
loop_
_entity.id
_entity.type
_entity.pdbx_description
1 polymer ?
#
loop_
_entity_poly.entity_id
_entity_poly.type
_entity_poly.pdbx_seq_one_letter_code
_entity_poly.pdbx_strand_id
1 'polypeptide(L)'
;MCYRKVLRREIDLPISDIEMHEAICKGLPFSVFIRISTTTDMQHKELATCLAISTRTLNKRKQSGTFTQNESDRLYRFTEILAVTAD
;
A
#
# COMPACT_ATOMS: atom_id res chain seq x y z
N MET A 1 8.73 -19.54 5.75
CA MET A 1 7.70 -18.92 4.89
C MET A 1 8.30 -17.63 4.36
N CYS A 2 8.21 -17.31 3.07
CA CYS A 2 8.71 -16.02 2.56
C CYS A 2 7.68 -14.94 2.90
N TYR A 3 7.99 -14.08 3.88
CA TYR A 3 7.06 -13.12 4.48
C TYR A 3 6.48 -12.14 3.44
N ARG A 4 7.23 -11.83 2.37
CA ARG A 4 6.77 -11.05 1.20
C ARG A 4 5.45 -11.55 0.60
N LYS A 5 5.33 -12.85 0.33
CA LYS A 5 4.13 -13.41 -0.33
C LYS A 5 2.93 -13.44 0.62
N VAL A 6 3.18 -13.59 1.92
CA VAL A 6 2.16 -13.59 2.97
C VAL A 6 1.59 -12.18 3.09
N LEU A 7 2.46 -11.18 3.28
CA LEU A 7 2.06 -9.79 3.43
C LEU A 7 1.21 -9.33 2.23
N ARG A 8 1.69 -9.55 0.99
CA ARG A 8 0.93 -9.17 -0.22
C ARG A 8 -0.49 -9.75 -0.25
N ARG A 9 -0.68 -11.00 0.19
CA ARG A 9 -2.02 -11.62 0.26
C ARG A 9 -2.92 -10.95 1.29
N GLU A 10 -2.39 -10.61 2.46
CA GLU A 10 -3.18 -9.98 3.54
C GLU A 10 -3.69 -8.59 3.17
N ILE A 11 -2.93 -7.88 2.34
CA ILE A 11 -3.26 -6.53 1.88
C ILE A 11 -3.91 -6.48 0.49
N ASP A 12 -4.37 -7.62 -0.04
CA ASP A 12 -5.00 -7.78 -1.37
C ASP A 12 -4.15 -7.27 -2.54
N LEU A 13 -2.83 -7.41 -2.47
CA LEU A 13 -1.93 -7.13 -3.58
C LEU A 13 -1.66 -8.37 -4.44
N PRO A 14 -1.49 -8.21 -5.77
CA PRO A 14 -1.06 -9.28 -6.64
C PRO A 14 0.26 -9.92 -6.19
N ILE A 15 0.31 -11.26 -6.28
CA ILE A 15 1.53 -12.02 -5.96
C ILE A 15 2.49 -12.02 -7.16
N SER A 16 1.94 -11.98 -8.39
CA SER A 16 2.69 -11.89 -9.63
C SER A 16 3.26 -10.48 -9.80
N ASP A 17 4.54 -10.39 -10.13
CA ASP A 17 5.21 -9.10 -10.30
C ASP A 17 4.69 -8.35 -11.54
N ILE A 18 4.25 -9.07 -12.58
CA ILE A 18 3.64 -8.48 -13.78
C ILE A 18 2.27 -7.86 -13.44
N GLU A 19 1.41 -8.61 -12.74
CA GLU A 19 0.10 -8.12 -12.31
C GLU A 19 0.25 -6.96 -11.31
N MET A 20 1.28 -7.00 -10.46
CA MET A 20 1.58 -5.91 -9.53
C MET A 20 1.99 -4.64 -10.26
N HIS A 21 2.84 -4.76 -11.29
CA HIS A 21 3.21 -3.62 -12.13
C HIS A 21 1.97 -2.99 -12.79
N GLU A 22 1.09 -3.80 -13.36
CA GLU A 22 -0.16 -3.30 -13.94
C GLU A 22 -1.07 -2.64 -12.90
N ALA A 23 -1.19 -3.22 -11.71
CA ALA A 23 -2.01 -2.66 -10.62
C ALA A 23 -1.47 -1.30 -10.16
N ILE A 24 -0.15 -1.14 -10.05
CA ILE A 24 0.49 0.15 -9.76
C ILE A 24 0.18 1.15 -10.87
N CYS A 25 0.34 0.77 -12.14
CA CYS A 25 0.05 1.63 -13.29
C CYS A 25 -1.42 2.09 -13.34
N LYS A 26 -2.37 1.20 -13.01
CA LYS A 26 -3.81 1.50 -12.95
C LYS A 26 -4.19 2.33 -11.71
N GLY A 27 -3.36 2.28 -10.66
CA GLY A 27 -3.64 2.88 -9.36
C GLY A 27 -4.26 1.87 -8.41
N LEU A 28 -3.67 1.74 -7.22
CA LEU A 28 -4.15 0.84 -6.18
C LEU A 28 -5.41 1.41 -5.50
N PRO A 29 -6.34 0.54 -5.07
CA PRO A 29 -7.53 0.97 -4.36
C PRO A 29 -7.18 1.50 -2.96
N PHE A 30 -8.00 2.41 -2.45
CA PHE A 30 -7.83 3.01 -1.12
C PHE A 30 -7.86 1.96 0.00
N SER A 31 -8.53 0.83 -0.22
CA SER A 31 -8.54 -0.31 0.71
C SER A 31 -7.14 -0.85 1.02
N VAL A 32 -6.18 -0.79 0.09
CA VAL A 32 -4.80 -1.22 0.34
C VAL A 32 -4.17 -0.41 1.47
N PHE A 33 -4.39 0.90 1.52
CA PHE A 33 -3.91 1.75 2.60
C PHE A 33 -4.52 1.35 3.95
N ILE A 34 -5.82 1.07 3.97
CA ILE A 34 -6.52 0.61 5.19
C ILE A 34 -5.98 -0.74 5.66
N ARG A 35 -5.74 -1.66 4.73
CA ARG A 35 -5.18 -2.99 5.05
C ARG A 35 -3.76 -2.87 5.58
N ILE A 36 -2.89 -2.07 4.97
CA ILE A 36 -1.54 -1.82 5.49
C ILE A 36 -1.62 -1.29 6.91
N SER A 37 -2.41 -0.24 7.15
CA SER A 37 -2.58 0.33 8.49
C SER A 37 -3.05 -0.70 9.52
N THR A 38 -3.99 -1.56 9.14
CA THR A 38 -4.53 -2.61 10.02
C THR A 38 -3.51 -3.71 10.29
N THR A 39 -2.83 -4.21 9.25
CA THR A 39 -1.83 -5.29 9.37
C THR A 39 -0.60 -4.85 10.15
N THR A 40 -0.22 -3.57 10.07
CA THR A 40 0.95 -3.03 10.77
C THR A 40 0.61 -2.35 12.09
N ASP A 41 -0.66 -2.31 12.48
CA ASP A 41 -1.18 -1.54 13.63
C ASP A 41 -0.70 -0.07 13.65
N MET A 42 -0.54 0.53 12.45
CA MET A 42 -0.09 1.92 12.31
C MET A 42 -1.28 2.85 12.22
N GLN A 43 -1.22 4.01 12.87
CA GLN A 43 -2.27 5.00 12.71
C GLN A 43 -2.27 5.56 11.29
N HIS A 44 -3.44 5.88 10.75
CA HIS A 44 -3.56 6.46 9.40
C HIS A 44 -2.66 7.69 9.18
N LYS A 45 -2.51 8.54 10.20
CA LYS A 45 -1.66 9.73 10.12
C LYS A 45 -0.18 9.36 9.98
N GLU A 46 0.29 8.39 10.74
CA GLU A 46 1.68 7.91 10.72
C GLU A 46 2.00 7.25 9.38
N LEU A 47 1.13 6.34 8.92
CA LEU A 47 1.28 5.71 7.62
C LEU A 47 1.27 6.73 6.48
N ALA A 48 0.37 7.71 6.53
CA ALA A 48 0.33 8.78 5.53
C ALA A 48 1.62 9.62 5.53
N THR A 49 2.22 9.87 6.70
CA THR A 49 3.53 10.51 6.81
C THR A 49 4.63 9.67 6.17
N CYS A 50 4.71 8.37 6.46
CA CYS A 50 5.67 7.44 5.84
C CYS A 50 5.54 7.41 4.32
N LEU A 51 4.32 7.48 3.80
CA LEU A 51 4.02 7.48 2.37
C LEU A 51 4.15 8.87 1.73
N ALA A 52 4.48 9.92 2.48
CA ALA A 52 4.47 11.31 2.03
C ALA A 52 3.13 11.74 1.37
N ILE A 53 2.02 11.36 2.00
CA ILE A 53 0.65 11.71 1.57
C ILE A 53 0.08 12.71 2.58
N SER A 54 -0.28 13.90 2.10
CA SER A 54 -0.93 14.90 2.97
C SER A 54 -2.33 14.44 3.39
N THR A 55 -2.83 14.89 4.55
CA THR A 55 -4.19 14.62 5.00
C THR A 55 -5.25 15.03 3.96
N ARG A 56 -5.04 16.16 3.28
CA ARG A 56 -5.91 16.64 2.20
C ARG A 56 -5.95 15.64 1.05
N THR A 57 -4.78 15.16 0.61
CA THR A 57 -4.67 14.15 -0.45
C THR A 57 -5.31 12.84 -0.01
N LEU A 58 -5.05 12.37 1.21
CA LEU A 58 -5.61 11.14 1.74
C LEU A 58 -7.14 11.19 1.78
N ASN A 59 -7.72 12.29 2.25
CA ASN A 59 -9.18 12.48 2.23
C ASN A 59 -9.75 12.48 0.82
N LYS A 60 -9.05 13.08 -0.16
CA LYS A 60 -9.43 12.97 -1.57
C LYS A 60 -9.40 11.51 -2.05
N ARG A 61 -8.40 10.72 -1.67
CA ARG A 61 -8.29 9.30 -2.08
C ARG A 61 -9.33 8.41 -1.41
N LYS A 62 -9.70 8.74 -0.16
CA LYS A 62 -10.83 8.11 0.52
C LYS A 62 -12.14 8.33 -0.24
N GLN A 63 -12.32 9.51 -0.84
CA GLN A 63 -13.51 9.84 -1.64
C GLN A 63 -13.46 9.23 -3.05
N SER A 64 -12.30 9.28 -3.72
CA SER A 64 -12.14 8.74 -5.08
C SER A 64 -11.99 7.22 -5.12
N GLY A 65 -11.60 6.61 -4.01
CA GLY A 65 -11.40 5.16 -3.87
C GLY A 65 -10.09 4.63 -4.45
N THR A 66 -9.25 5.46 -5.08
CA THR A 66 -8.01 5.03 -5.76
C THR A 66 -6.85 6.01 -5.59
N PHE A 67 -5.63 5.48 -5.54
CA PHE A 67 -4.37 6.22 -5.52
C PHE A 67 -3.86 6.49 -6.95
N THR A 68 -3.00 7.50 -7.13
CA THR A 68 -2.27 7.66 -8.41
C THR A 68 -1.21 6.57 -8.54
N GLN A 69 -0.67 6.39 -9.75
CA GLN A 69 0.50 5.52 -9.98
C GLN A 69 1.65 5.82 -9.00
N ASN A 70 2.04 7.09 -8.84
CA ASN A 70 3.14 7.46 -7.94
C ASN A 70 2.83 7.25 -6.45
N GLU A 71 1.57 7.30 -6.03
CA GLU A 71 1.17 6.95 -4.66
C GLU A 71 1.11 5.45 -4.47
N SER A 72 0.67 4.73 -5.50
CA SER A 72 0.60 3.27 -5.54
C SER A 72 1.99 2.63 -5.50
N ASP A 73 2.95 3.21 -6.21
CA ASP A 73 4.36 2.82 -6.13
C ASP A 73 4.92 3.00 -4.71
N ARG A 74 4.58 4.12 -4.04
CA ARG A 74 4.99 4.35 -2.64
C ARG A 74 4.38 3.35 -1.67
N LEU A 75 3.10 3.02 -1.84
CA LEU A 75 2.43 1.96 -1.07
C LEU A 75 3.15 0.62 -1.27
N TYR A 76 3.42 0.24 -2.52
CA TYR A 76 4.15 -0.99 -2.83
C TYR A 76 5.54 -1.02 -2.19
N ARG A 77 6.35 0.01 -2.39
CA ARG A 77 7.70 0.10 -1.85
C ARG A 77 7.72 0.03 -0.32
N PHE A 78 6.76 0.68 0.33
CA PHE A 78 6.61 0.58 1.78
C PHE A 78 6.37 -0.87 2.22
N THR A 79 5.49 -1.59 1.53
CA THR A 79 5.20 -3.01 1.84
C THR A 79 6.39 -3.93 1.56
N GLU A 80 7.19 -3.67 0.54
CA GLU A 80 8.40 -4.45 0.26
C GLU A 80 9.47 -4.21 1.32
N ILE A 81 9.63 -2.97 1.81
CA ILE A 81 10.55 -2.67 2.92
C ILE A 81 10.09 -3.42 4.17
N LEU A 82 8.81 -3.32 4.53
CA LEU A 82 8.25 -4.06 5.67
C LEU A 82 8.50 -5.56 5.55
N ALA A 83 8.34 -6.10 4.34
CA ALA A 83 8.53 -7.51 4.11
C ALA A 83 9.97 -7.99 4.37
N VAL A 84 10.96 -7.17 4.02
CA VAL A 84 12.38 -7.46 4.23
C VAL A 84 12.80 -7.26 5.68
N THR A 85 12.21 -6.29 6.40
CA THR A 85 12.58 -6.01 7.79
C THR A 85 11.96 -6.94 8.82
N ALA A 86 10.90 -7.65 8.45
CA ALA A 86 10.20 -8.59 9.33
C ALA A 86 10.63 -10.05 9.12
N ASP A 87 11.50 -10.31 8.13
CA ASP A 87 12.20 -11.59 7.93
C ASP A 87 13.43 -11.72 8.85
#